data_AF-A0A916W1N4-F1
#
_entry.id   AF-A0A916W1N4-F1
#
_cell.length_a   1.000
_cell.length_b   1.000
_cell.length_c   1.000
_cell.angle_alpha   90.00
_cell.angle_beta   90.00
_cell.angle_gamma   90.00
#
_symmetry.space_group_name_H-M   'P 1'
#
loop_
_entity.id
_entity.type
_entity.pdbx_description
1 polymer ?
#
loop_
_entity_poly.entity_id
_entity_poly.type
_entity_poly.pdbx_seq_one_letter_code
_entity_poly.pdbx_strand_id
1 'polypeptide(L)' 'MKVSVKDLRVSMDLGNNGIELGVYDNKDVYLGDLRIGRGTIEWCKGKTKKGNGVQKKWPELIALFEDGKQ' A
#
# COMPACT_ATOMS: atom_id res chain seq x y z
N MET A 1 8.60 -13.93 -12.67
CA MET A 1 8.38 -13.00 -11.53
C MET A 1 9.69 -12.33 -11.19
N LYS A 2 9.73 -11.00 -11.20
CA LYS A 2 10.87 -10.23 -10.69
C LYS A 2 10.34 -8.96 -10.03
N VAL A 3 10.56 -8.85 -8.73
CA VAL A 3 10.22 -7.70 -7.89
C VAL A 3 11.53 -6.99 -7.55
N SER A 4 11.54 -5.66 -7.57
CA SER A 4 12.68 -4.91 -7.03
C SER A 4 12.31 -3.53 -6.50
N VAL A 5 12.50 -3.34 -5.20
CA VAL A 5 13.26 -2.19 -4.70
C VAL A 5 14.36 -2.80 -3.84
N LYS A 6 15.62 -2.75 -4.30
CA LYS A 6 16.71 -3.51 -3.66
C LYS A 6 17.29 -2.82 -2.43
N ASP A 7 17.21 -1.50 -2.37
CA ASP A 7 17.40 -0.69 -1.18
C ASP A 7 16.96 0.73 -1.56
N LEU A 8 16.00 1.30 -0.84
CA LEU A 8 15.65 2.71 -0.90
C LEU A 8 15.66 3.20 0.55
N ARG A 9 16.86 3.45 1.09
CA ARG A 9 17.08 4.10 2.40
C ARG A 9 16.60 5.54 2.37
N VAL A 10 15.29 5.73 2.35
CA VAL A 10 14.67 6.99 2.73
C VAL A 10 14.27 6.83 4.18
N SER A 11 15.04 7.42 5.10
CA SER A 11 14.55 7.69 6.46
C SER A 11 13.59 8.87 6.40
N MET A 12 12.48 8.72 5.67
CA MET A 12 11.35 9.62 5.84
C MET A 12 10.57 9.04 7.00
N ASP A 13 10.55 9.75 8.12
CA ASP A 13 9.32 9.78 8.90
C ASP A 13 8.19 10.05 7.91
N LEU A 14 7.22 9.13 7.83
CA LEU A 14 6.00 9.38 7.09
C LEU A 14 5.36 10.61 7.72
N GLY A 15 5.65 11.77 7.15
CA GLY A 15 4.97 13.02 7.48
C GLY A 15 3.48 12.88 7.17
N ASN A 16 2.71 13.94 7.39
CA ASN A 16 1.25 13.89 7.23
C ASN A 16 0.74 13.36 5.88
N ASN A 17 1.57 13.38 4.83
CA ASN A 17 1.18 13.04 3.47
C ASN A 17 1.41 11.57 3.08
N GLY A 18 2.17 10.78 3.86
CA GLY A 18 2.42 9.36 3.57
C GLY A 18 3.13 9.09 2.23
N ILE A 19 2.98 7.87 1.70
CA ILE A 19 3.44 7.44 0.37
C ILE A 19 2.26 6.86 -0.41
N GLU A 20 2.25 7.04 -1.72
CA GLU A 20 1.26 6.46 -2.65
C GLU A 20 1.98 5.59 -3.69
N LEU A 21 1.47 4.38 -3.90
CA LEU A 21 2.01 3.38 -4.81
C LEU A 21 0.97 3.06 -5.87
N GLY A 22 1.29 3.30 -7.14
CA GLY A 22 0.48 2.80 -8.26
C GLY A 22 0.71 1.30 -8.43
N VAL A 23 -0.36 0.51 -8.39
CA VAL A 23 -0.31 -0.95 -8.47
C VAL A 23 -0.86 -1.40 -9.83
N TYR A 24 -0.10 -2.27 -10.50
CA TYR A 24 -0.38 -2.80 -11.83
C TYR A 24 -0.30 -4.33 -11.82
N ASP A 25 -1.01 -4.99 -12.72
CA ASP A 25 -0.86 -6.43 -12.94
C ASP A 25 0.36 -6.77 -13.82
N ASN A 26 0.56 -8.06 -14.10
CA ASN A 26 1.67 -8.53 -14.95
C ASN A 26 1.56 -8.15 -16.43
N LYS A 27 0.48 -7.49 -16.84
CA LYS A 27 0.22 -7.01 -18.20
C LYS A 27 0.20 -5.48 -18.28
N ASP A 28 0.78 -4.82 -17.27
CA ASP A 28 0.79 -3.35 -17.12
C ASP A 28 -0.61 -2.72 -17.04
N VAL A 29 -1.62 -3.49 -16.64
CA VAL A 29 -2.98 -2.97 -16.40
C VAL A 29 -3.05 -2.36 -15.01
N TYR A 30 -3.44 -1.09 -14.96
CA TYR A 30 -3.61 -0.37 -13.71
C TYR A 30 -4.75 -0.95 -12.84
N LEU A 31 -4.41 -1.33 -11.61
CA LEU A 31 -5.33 -1.93 -10.65
C LEU A 31 -5.84 -0.95 -9.60
N GLY A 32 -5.08 0.12 -9.31
CA GLY A 32 -5.41 1.12 -8.30
C GLY A 32 -4.18 1.64 -7.56
N ASP A 33 -4.43 2.51 -6.59
CA ASP A 33 -3.39 3.10 -5.75
C ASP A 33 -3.43 2.52 -4.32
N LEU A 34 -2.26 2.16 -3.79
CA LEU A 34 -2.07 1.82 -2.38
C LEU A 34 -1.43 3.00 -1.65
N ARG A 35 -2.14 3.57 -0.69
CA ARG A 35 -1.71 4.73 0.09
C ARG A 35 -1.30 4.27 1.48
N ILE A 36 -0.08 4.57 1.87
CA ILE A 36 0.50 4.20 3.16
C ILE A 36 0.73 5.48 3.95
N GLY A 37 -0.18 5.75 4.88
CA GLY A 37 -0.06 6.85 5.84
C GLY A 37 0.45 6.36 7.20
N ARG A 38 0.73 7.31 8.10
CA ARG A 38 1.18 6.99 9.46
C ARG A 38 0.17 6.15 10.25
N GLY A 39 -1.12 6.47 10.13
CA GLY A 39 -2.19 5.82 10.91
C GLY A 39 -2.94 4.72 10.17
N THR A 40 -3.00 4.79 8.85
CA THR A 40 -3.83 3.92 8.02
C THR A 40 -3.17 3.61 6.69
N ILE A 41 -3.62 2.51 6.11
CA ILE A 41 -3.31 2.09 4.76
C ILE A 41 -4.62 2.05 4.00
N GLU A 42 -4.67 2.68 2.84
CA GLU A 42 -5.87 2.81 2.02
C GLU A 42 -5.63 2.18 0.65
N TRP A 43 -6.53 1.28 0.25
CA TRP A 43 -6.57 0.74 -1.10
C TRP A 43 -7.63 1.45 -1.94
N CYS A 44 -7.18 2.17 -2.96
CA CYS A 44 -7.99 2.89 -3.93
C CYS A 44 -8.08 2.06 -5.22
N LYS A 45 -9.04 1.13 -5.29
CA LYS A 45 -9.23 0.26 -6.48
C LYS A 45 -9.58 1.08 -7.73
N GLY A 46 -8.88 0.84 -8.84
CA GLY A 46 -9.09 1.51 -10.11
C GLY A 46 -9.01 3.02 -9.96
N LYS A 47 -10.06 3.75 -10.37
CA LYS A 47 -10.13 5.22 -10.31
C LYS A 47 -10.69 5.76 -8.98
N THR A 48 -10.69 4.95 -7.93
CA THR A 48 -11.20 5.38 -6.61
C THR A 48 -10.36 6.52 -6.06
N LYS A 49 -10.99 7.63 -5.70
CA LYS A 49 -10.27 8.78 -5.15
C LYS A 49 -9.73 8.49 -3.74
N LYS A 50 -8.64 9.16 -3.40
CA LYS A 50 -8.12 9.25 -2.03
C LYS A 50 -9.23 9.60 -1.02
N GLY A 51 -9.25 8.90 0.11
CA GLY A 51 -10.27 9.06 1.17
C GLY A 51 -11.54 8.23 0.97
N ASN A 52 -11.75 7.66 -0.22
CA ASN A 52 -12.89 6.79 -0.53
C ASN A 52 -12.47 5.34 -0.76
N GLY A 53 -11.21 5.01 -0.48
CA GLY A 53 -10.69 3.65 -0.60
C GLY A 53 -11.06 2.79 0.60
N VAL A 54 -10.68 1.51 0.54
CA VAL A 54 -10.79 0.62 1.71
C VAL A 54 -9.63 0.93 2.65
N GLN A 55 -9.95 1.44 3.84
CA GLN A 55 -8.96 1.79 4.84
C GLN A 55 -8.80 0.69 5.88
N LYS A 56 -7.55 0.41 6.25
CA LYS A 56 -7.15 -0.52 7.30
C LYS A 56 -6.13 0.13 8.22
N LYS A 57 -6.17 -0.22 9.51
CA LYS A 57 -5.11 0.14 10.45
C LYS A 57 -3.97 -0.88 10.38
N TRP A 58 -2.79 -0.48 10.84
CA TRP A 58 -1.61 -1.35 10.90
C TRP A 58 -1.85 -2.70 11.60
N PRO A 59 -2.55 -2.79 12.75
CA PRO A 59 -2.80 -4.08 13.40
C PRO A 59 -3.62 -5.05 12.53
N GLU A 60 -4.59 -4.53 11.77
CA GLU A 60 -5.39 -5.36 10.85
C GLU A 60 -4.54 -5.89 9.70
N LEU A 61 -3.61 -5.07 9.18
CA LEU A 61 -2.70 -5.51 8.13
C LEU A 61 -1.69 -6.54 8.64
N ILE A 62 -1.14 -6.33 9.85
CA ILE A 62 -0.20 -7.28 10.47
C ILE A 62 -0.87 -8.63 10.67
N ALA A 63 -2.09 -8.63 11.25
CA ALA A 63 -2.86 -9.85 11.45
C ALA A 63 -3.10 -10.62 10.14
N LEU A 64 -3.39 -9.91 9.04
CA LEU A 64 -3.54 -10.53 7.71
C LEU A 64 -2.28 -11.28 7.24
N PHE A 65 -1.08 -10.76 7.53
CA PHE A 65 0.18 -11.42 7.15
C PHE A 65 0.57 -12.56 8.10
N GLU A 66 0.11 -12.52 9.35
CA GLU A 66 0.39 -13.54 10.36
C GLU A 66 -0.54 -14.75 10.25
N ASP A 67 -1.80 -14.55 9.83
CA ASP A 67 -2.79 -15.61 9.66
C ASP A 67 -2.38 -16.65 8.60
N GLY A 68 -1.57 -16.25 7.61
CA GLY A 68 -1.05 -17.14 6.56
C GLY A 68 0.21 -17.93 6.93
N LYS A 69 0.70 -17.83 8.18
CA LYS A 69 1.87 -18.56 8.68
C LYS A 69 1.46 -19.53 9.80
N GLN A 70 0.82 -20.64 9.44
CA GLN A 70 0.73 -21.83 10.28
C GLN A 70 1.67 -22.92 9.74
#